data_AF-A0A4R3GKF4-F1
#
_entry.id   AF-A0A4R3GKF4-F1
#
_cell.length_a   1.000
_cell.length_b   1.000
_cell.length_c   1.000
_cell.angle_alpha   90.00
_cell.angle_beta   90.00
_cell.angle_gamma   90.00
#
_symmetry.space_group_name_H-M   'P 1'
#
loop_
_entity.id
_entity.type
_entity.pdbx_description
1 polymer ?
#
loop_
_entity_poly.entity_id
_entity_poly.type
_entity_poly.pdbx_seq_one_letter_code
_entity_poly.pdbx_strand_id
1 'polypeptide(L)' 'MAKVVVLGLSGDNGLWLVDIDARTVTPLQVPASGDLATAVQQRDAGGTFIKNVDFAVAVSSAQVVFSGHVDG' A
#
# COMPACT_ATOMS: atom_id res chain seq x y z
N MET A 1 -1.26 -18.94 5.25
CA MET A 1 -0.75 -18.00 4.22
C MET A 1 -0.42 -16.71 4.95
N ALA A 2 0.73 -16.08 4.67
CA ALA A 2 1.13 -14.84 5.33
C ALA A 2 0.20 -13.70 4.90
N LYS A 3 -0.31 -12.92 5.86
CA LYS A 3 -1.15 -11.75 5.59
C LYS A 3 -0.35 -10.46 5.70
N VAL A 4 0.64 -10.33 4.82
CA VAL A 4 1.54 -9.18 4.76
C VAL A 4 1.38 -8.49 3.42
N VAL A 5 1.11 -7.19 3.43
CA VAL A 5 0.95 -6.36 2.22
C VAL A 5 1.87 -5.14 2.28
N VAL A 6 2.32 -4.69 1.11
CA VAL A 6 3.04 -3.41 0.97
C VAL A 6 2.07 -2.39 0.37
N LEU A 7 1.85 -1.29 1.07
CA LEU A 7 0.95 -0.21 0.64
C LEU A 7 1.74 1.05 0.35
N GLY A 8 1.42 1.69 -0.77
CA GLY A 8 1.83 3.05 -1.11
C GLY A 8 0.60 3.87 -1.44
N LEU A 9 0.59 5.14 -1.04
CA LEU A 9 -0.51 6.06 -1.32
C LEU A 9 -0.12 6.99 -2.48
N SER A 10 -1.08 7.38 -3.31
CA SER A 10 -0.84 8.38 -4.36
C SER A 10 -0.52 9.74 -3.72
N GLY A 11 0.53 10.41 -4.19
CA GLY A 11 0.99 11.69 -3.65
C GLY A 11 1.84 11.58 -2.37
N ASP A 12 1.96 10.39 -1.77
CA ASP A 12 2.93 10.10 -0.72
C ASP A 12 4.12 9.35 -1.34
N ASN A 13 5.35 9.62 -0.93
CA ASN A 13 6.51 8.86 -1.39
C ASN A 13 6.79 7.63 -0.52
N GLY A 14 6.20 7.56 0.68
CA GLY A 14 6.34 6.46 1.61
C GLY A 14 5.72 5.15 1.12
N LEU A 15 6.34 4.04 1.53
CA LEU A 15 5.76 2.71 1.50
C LEU A 15 5.61 2.18 2.93
N TRP A 16 4.60 1.35 3.12
CA TRP A 16 4.23 0.81 4.41
C TRP A 16 4.13 -0.70 4.32
N LEU A 17 4.85 -1.40 5.20
CA LEU A 17 4.64 -2.81 5.44
C LEU A 17 3.49 -2.96 6.44
N VAL A 18 2.43 -3.61 6.01
CA VAL A 18 1.26 -3.91 6.85
C VAL A 18 1.24 -5.40 7.11
N ASP A 19 1.46 -5.77 8.36
CA ASP A 19 1.31 -7.15 8.82
C ASP A 19 -0.01 -7.26 9.57
N ILE A 20 -0.97 -7.95 8.94
CA ILE A 20 -2.34 -8.10 9.46
C ILE A 20 -2.37 -9.07 10.64
N ASP A 21 -1.52 -10.09 10.62
CA ASP A 21 -1.48 -11.10 11.69
C ASP A 21 -0.80 -10.50 12.93
N ALA A 22 0.25 -9.70 12.76
CA ALA A 22 0.89 -8.96 13.85
C ALA A 22 0.13 -7.68 14.26
N ARG A 23 -0.82 -7.22 13.44
CA ARG A 23 -1.57 -5.96 13.59
C ARG A 23 -0.64 -4.73 13.65
N THR A 24 0.37 -4.69 12.79
CA THR A 24 1.34 -3.61 12.74
C THR A 24 1.38 -2.94 11.37
N VAL A 25 1.72 -1.65 11.38
CA VAL A 25 2.02 -0.86 10.19
C VAL A 25 3.37 -0.19 10.42
N THR A 26 4.35 -0.47 9.56
CA THR A 26 5.70 0.08 9.70
C THR A 26 6.17 0.72 8.40
N PRO A 27 6.85 1.87 8.44
CA PRO A 27 7.51 2.42 7.27
C PRO A 27 8.45 1.38 6.67
N LEU A 28 8.37 1.17 5.36
CA LEU A 28 9.22 0.26 4.62
C LEU A 28 10.32 1.06 3.92
N GLN A 29 11.57 0.77 4.27
CA GLN A 29 12.71 1.20 3.46
C GLN A 29 12.81 0.30 2.25
N VAL A 30 12.63 0.89 1.06
CA VAL A 30 12.71 0.16 -0.20
C VAL A 30 14.15 -0.31 -0.40
N PRO A 31 14.38 -1.61 -0.64
CA PRO A 31 15.70 -2.12 -0.99
C PRO A 31 16.20 -1.48 -2.29
N ALA A 32 17.52 -1.32 -2.42
CA ALA A 32 18.12 -0.73 -3.63
C ALA A 32 17.95 -1.59 -4.91
N SER A 33 17.56 -2.86 -4.77
CA SER A 33 17.42 -3.81 -5.88
C SER A 33 16.37 -4.89 -5.61
N GLY A 34 15.99 -5.63 -6.66
CA GLY A 34 15.01 -6.72 -6.63
C GLY A 34 13.63 -6.33 -7.15
N ASP A 35 12.71 -7.29 -7.18
CA ASP A 35 11.38 -7.13 -7.77
C ASP A 35 10.58 -5.97 -7.15
N LEU A 36 10.72 -5.77 -5.83
CA LEU A 36 10.07 -4.66 -5.14
C LEU A 36 10.62 -3.29 -5.61
N ALA A 37 11.94 -3.19 -5.82
CA ALA A 37 12.53 -1.95 -6.34
C ALA A 37 12.01 -1.64 -7.76
N THR A 38 11.87 -2.66 -8.61
CA THR A 38 11.27 -2.51 -9.94
C THR A 38 9.80 -2.09 -9.87
N ALA A 39 9.02 -2.64 -8.94
CA ALA A 39 7.63 -2.22 -8.72
C ALA A 39 7.53 -0.76 -8.25
N VAL A 40 8.48 -0.31 -7.42
CA VAL A 40 8.57 1.10 -6.98
C VAL A 40 8.90 2.01 -8.16
N GLN A 41 9.79 1.62 -9.07
CA GLN A 41 10.04 2.41 -10.29
C GLN A 41 8.78 2.59 -11.16
N GLN A 42 7.92 1.57 -11.24
CA GLN A 42 6.64 1.69 -11.95
C GLN A 42 5.70 2.69 -11.26
N ARG A 43 5.68 2.68 -9.92
CA ARG A 43 4.94 3.65 -9.12
C ARG A 43 5.47 5.08 -9.32
N ASP A 44 6.79 5.25 -9.31
CA ASP A 44 7.44 6.56 -9.52
C ASP A 44 7.15 7.11 -10.93
N ALA A 45 6.90 6.23 -11.91
CA ALA A 45 6.42 6.59 -13.24
C ALA A 45 4.90 6.91 -13.30
N GLY A 46 4.21 6.96 -12.16
CA GLY A 46 2.77 7.22 -12.05
C GLY A 46 1.88 5.98 -12.21
N GLY A 47 2.47 4.79 -12.25
CA GLY A 47 1.74 3.52 -12.34
C GLY A 47 1.22 3.01 -10.99
N THR A 48 0.47 1.91 -11.04
CA THR A 48 0.04 1.17 -9.85
C THR A 48 0.49 -0.29 -9.99
N PHE A 49 1.04 -0.86 -8.93
CA PHE A 49 1.44 -2.27 -8.88
C PHE A 49 0.55 -3.03 -7.90
N ILE A 50 -0.32 -3.90 -8.41
CA ILE A 50 -1.24 -4.73 -7.62
C ILE A 50 -0.98 -6.20 -7.94
N LYS A 51 -0.65 -6.99 -6.92
CA LYS A 51 -0.43 -8.43 -7.05
C LYS A 51 -0.97 -9.14 -5.83
N ASN A 52 -1.81 -10.15 -6.05
CA ASN A 52 -2.46 -10.95 -4.99
C ASN A 52 -3.26 -10.11 -3.98
N VAL A 53 -3.80 -8.97 -4.42
CA VAL A 53 -4.73 -8.10 -3.67
C VAL A 53 -5.94 -7.88 -4.57
N ASP A 54 -7.13 -8.13 -4.06
CA ASP A 54 -8.41 -8.00 -4.77
C ASP A 54 -9.15 -6.69 -4.43
N PHE A 55 -8.84 -6.07 -3.30
CA PHE A 55 -9.39 -4.79 -2.87
C PHE A 55 -8.36 -3.93 -2.12
N ALA A 56 -8.10 -2.72 -2.63
CA ALA A 56 -7.30 -1.71 -1.96
C ALA A 56 -7.84 -0.33 -2.30
N VAL A 57 -8.15 0.48 -1.29
CA VAL A 57 -8.65 1.84 -1.45
C VAL A 57 -8.03 2.74 -0.39
N ALA A 58 -7.54 3.90 -0.82
CA ALA A 58 -7.15 4.97 0.09
C ALA A 58 -8.37 5.83 0.38
N VAL A 59 -8.60 6.12 1.66
CA VAL A 59 -9.68 7.00 2.11
C VAL A 59 -9.13 8.19 2.90
N SER A 60 -9.88 9.28 2.90
CA SER A 60 -9.56 10.53 3.59
C SER A 60 -9.64 10.40 5.11
N SER A 61 -10.49 9.49 5.62
CA SER A 61 -10.64 9.24 7.05
C SER A 61 -11.29 7.90 7.36
N ALA A 62 -11.10 7.41 8.58
CA ALA A 62 -11.78 6.21 9.07
C ALA A 62 -13.30 6.39 9.15
N GLN A 63 -13.77 7.62 9.41
CA GLN A 63 -15.18 7.97 9.50
C GLN A 63 -15.89 7.75 8.15
N VAL A 64 -15.23 8.07 7.03
CA VAL A 64 -15.76 7.79 5.68
C VAL A 64 -16.00 6.30 5.49
N VAL A 65 -15.03 5.46 5.90
CA VAL A 65 -15.16 3.99 5.87
C VAL A 65 -16.33 3.51 6.74
N PHE A 66 -16.42 3.98 7.98
CA PHE A 66 -17.49 3.57 8.90
C PHE A 66 -18.87 4.06 8.48
N SER A 67 -18.94 5.11 7.65
CA SER A 67 -20.18 5.57 7.04
C SER A 67 -20.59 4.77 5.80
N GLY A 68 -19.78 3.81 5.35
CA GLY A 68 -20.03 2.99 4.16
C GLY A 68 -19.67 3.67 2.83
N HIS A 69 -18.86 4.73 2.86
CA HIS A 69 -18.45 5.48 1.67
C HIS A 69 -16.97 5.23 1.36
N VAL A 70 -16.60 5.49 0.10
CA VAL A 70 -15.20 5.60 -0.36
C VAL A 70 -15.02 6.99 -0.97
N ASP A 71 -13.82 7.54 -0.87
CA ASP A 71 -13.47 8.78 -1.56
C ASP A 71 -13.30 8.50 -3.06
N GLY A 72 -13.75 9.44 -3.90
CA GLY A 72 -13.73 9.35 -5.36
C GLY A 72 -13.69 10.72 -6.02
#